data_AF-A0AAV0BK59-F1
#
_entry.id   AF-A0AAV0BK59-F1
#
_cell.length_a   1.000
_cell.length_b   1.000
_cell.length_c   1.000
_cell.angle_alpha   90.00
_cell.angle_beta   90.00
_cell.angle_gamma   90.00
#
_symmetry.space_group_name_H-M   'P 1'
#
loop_
_entity.id
_entity.type
_entity.pdbx_description
1 polymer ?
#
loop_
_entity_poly.entity_id
_entity_poly.type
_entity_poly.pdbx_seq_one_letter_code
_entity_poly.pdbx_strand_id
1 'polypeptide(L)'
;MSENLEKTGLNGQVVDDQNGASANERLLFSAKQDSEEVFLELESQGGYDINFKDGLGNTALHYAVIYLSPTVLELILEHEGADVDLINNQGLTPLHCAIQIKEPKPRLLITKSLLEAGADTRIKNKHNQRPIDMIPTAVSNEIPEDRELRKALKEAEAEQEIGEDEIAKDEFDDDDVASEDD
;
A
#
# COMPACT_ATOMS: atom_id res chain seq x y z
N MET A 1 -37.78 -40.21 -46.35
CA MET A 1 -37.13 -40.52 -45.07
C MET A 1 -35.84 -39.72 -45.08
N SER A 2 -35.93 -38.40 -44.86
CA SER A 2 -35.90 -37.73 -43.54
C SER A 2 -34.50 -37.86 -42.93
N GLU A 3 -33.77 -36.84 -42.54
CA GLU A 3 -34.07 -35.41 -42.32
C GLU A 3 -32.73 -34.67 -42.19
N ASN A 4 -32.74 -33.39 -42.54
CA ASN A 4 -31.60 -32.48 -42.44
C ASN A 4 -31.99 -31.34 -41.48
N LEU A 5 -31.01 -30.88 -40.68
CA LEU A 5 -30.97 -29.65 -39.89
C LEU A 5 -32.06 -29.42 -38.81
N GLU A 6 -31.64 -29.37 -37.55
CA GLU A 6 -31.90 -28.21 -36.67
C GLU A 6 -30.65 -27.90 -35.81
N LYS A 7 -30.12 -26.69 -35.99
CA LYS A 7 -29.20 -26.00 -35.09
C LYS A 7 -30.03 -25.43 -33.94
N THR A 8 -29.69 -25.69 -32.68
CA THR A 8 -29.90 -24.74 -31.56
C THR A 8 -29.17 -25.21 -30.31
N GLY A 9 -28.43 -24.31 -29.65
CA GLY A 9 -28.05 -24.50 -28.24
C GLY A 9 -26.60 -24.20 -27.90
N LEU A 10 -26.23 -22.92 -27.93
CA LEU A 10 -25.09 -22.39 -27.18
C LEU A 10 -25.19 -22.80 -25.70
N ASN A 11 -24.13 -23.39 -25.16
CA ASN A 11 -23.35 -22.76 -24.09
C ASN A 11 -22.18 -23.67 -23.73
N GLY A 12 -21.06 -23.37 -24.39
CA GLY A 12 -19.76 -23.76 -23.88
C GLY A 12 -19.54 -23.10 -22.54
N GLN A 13 -19.49 -23.91 -21.50
CA GLN A 13 -18.50 -23.73 -20.45
C GLN A 13 -17.69 -25.01 -20.45
N VAL A 14 -16.61 -24.97 -21.22
CA VAL A 14 -15.44 -25.77 -20.93
C VAL A 14 -15.07 -25.37 -19.51
N VAL A 15 -15.33 -26.28 -18.57
CA VAL A 15 -14.77 -26.18 -17.22
C VAL A 15 -13.26 -26.33 -17.40
N ASP A 16 -12.59 -25.19 -17.46
CA ASP A 16 -11.14 -25.16 -17.57
C ASP A 16 -10.57 -25.38 -16.16
N ASP A 17 -10.25 -26.64 -15.86
CA ASP A 17 -9.51 -27.04 -14.66
C ASP A 17 -8.03 -26.62 -14.76
N GLN A 18 -7.76 -25.34 -15.06
CA GLN A 18 -6.44 -24.72 -15.10
C GLN A 18 -6.27 -23.78 -13.89
N ASN A 19 -6.27 -24.33 -12.68
CA ASN A 19 -6.05 -23.56 -11.45
C ASN A 19 -4.56 -23.22 -11.23
N GLY A 20 -3.90 -22.62 -12.22
CA GLY A 20 -2.70 -21.83 -11.98
C GLY A 20 -3.09 -20.56 -11.21
N ALA A 21 -2.26 -20.13 -10.25
CA ALA A 21 -2.50 -18.88 -9.54
C ALA A 21 -2.52 -17.72 -10.55
N SER A 22 -3.53 -16.84 -10.45
CA SER A 22 -3.59 -15.61 -11.24
C SER A 22 -2.37 -14.72 -10.99
N ALA A 23 -2.06 -13.79 -11.92
CA ALA A 23 -0.95 -12.86 -11.75
C ALA A 23 -1.02 -12.07 -10.43
N ASN A 24 -2.25 -11.68 -10.04
CA ASN A 24 -2.53 -11.03 -8.76
C ASN A 24 -2.28 -11.94 -7.55
N GLU A 25 -2.68 -13.20 -7.60
CA GLU A 25 -2.38 -14.15 -6.52
C GLU A 25 -0.88 -14.47 -6.44
N ARG A 26 -0.18 -14.50 -7.58
CA ARG A 26 1.29 -14.63 -7.63
C ARG A 26 1.99 -13.41 -7.03
N LEU A 27 1.47 -12.20 -7.24
CA LEU A 27 1.98 -10.99 -6.60
C LEU A 27 1.85 -11.07 -5.07
N LEU A 28 0.68 -11.49 -4.56
CA LEU A 28 0.53 -11.69 -3.11
C LEU A 28 1.44 -12.82 -2.60
N PHE A 29 1.66 -13.85 -3.40
CA PHE A 29 2.57 -14.94 -3.07
C PHE A 29 4.03 -14.50 -3.00
N SER A 30 4.51 -13.67 -3.93
CA SER A 30 5.89 -13.14 -3.89
C SER A 30 6.13 -12.37 -2.60
N ALA A 31 5.19 -11.51 -2.20
CA ALA A 31 5.25 -10.76 -0.95
C ALA A 31 5.19 -11.63 0.31
N LYS A 32 4.55 -12.80 0.27
CA LYS A 32 4.52 -13.74 1.40
C LYS A 32 5.80 -14.56 1.55
N GLN A 33 6.55 -14.73 0.46
CA GLN A 33 7.75 -15.58 0.41
C GLN A 33 9.05 -14.77 0.30
N ASP A 34 8.96 -13.43 0.26
CA ASP A 34 10.06 -12.54 -0.13
C ASP A 34 10.73 -12.96 -1.46
N SER A 35 9.91 -13.38 -2.44
CA SER A 35 10.41 -13.91 -3.71
C SER A 35 10.55 -12.81 -4.75
N GLU A 36 11.76 -12.26 -4.84
CA GLU A 36 12.18 -11.31 -5.89
C GLU A 36 11.93 -11.89 -7.29
N GLU A 37 12.32 -13.14 -7.52
CA GLU A 37 12.18 -13.82 -8.82
C GLU A 37 10.74 -13.80 -9.34
N VAL A 38 9.76 -14.14 -8.49
CA VAL A 38 8.34 -14.13 -8.87
C VAL A 38 7.86 -12.72 -9.12
N PHE A 39 8.32 -11.73 -8.36
CA PHE A 39 7.96 -10.33 -8.57
C PHE A 39 8.49 -9.81 -9.92
N LEU A 40 9.78 -10.00 -10.21
CA LEU A 40 10.40 -9.56 -11.47
C LEU A 40 9.83 -10.30 -12.69
N GLU A 41 9.43 -11.57 -12.54
CA GLU A 41 8.73 -12.29 -13.60
C GLU A 41 7.37 -11.65 -13.92
N LEU A 42 6.64 -11.22 -12.88
CA LEU A 42 5.38 -10.49 -13.05
C LEU A 42 5.59 -9.14 -13.72
N GLU A 43 6.61 -8.36 -13.33
CA GLU A 43 6.94 -7.08 -13.99
C GLU A 43 7.18 -7.24 -15.49
N SER A 44 7.86 -8.32 -15.89
CA SER A 44 8.15 -8.63 -17.29
C SER A 44 6.91 -9.08 -18.07
N GLN A 45 6.03 -9.86 -17.45
CA GLN A 45 4.82 -10.40 -18.09
C GLN A 45 3.65 -9.42 -18.09
N GLY A 46 3.60 -8.51 -17.11
CA GLY A 46 2.47 -7.64 -16.83
C GLY A 46 1.22 -8.40 -16.39
N GLY A 47 0.07 -7.72 -16.45
CA GLY A 47 -1.24 -8.33 -16.16
C GLY A 47 -1.56 -8.54 -14.68
N TYR A 48 -0.75 -7.97 -13.78
CA TYR A 48 -1.08 -7.83 -12.37
C TYR A 48 -1.45 -6.38 -12.05
N ASP A 49 -2.18 -6.21 -10.96
CA ASP A 49 -2.45 -4.92 -10.32
C ASP A 49 -1.64 -4.86 -9.01
N ILE A 50 -0.69 -3.92 -8.93
CA ILE A 50 0.17 -3.75 -7.74
C ILE A 50 -0.65 -3.49 -6.46
N ASN A 51 -1.85 -2.92 -6.63
CA ASN A 51 -2.79 -2.55 -5.58
C ASN A 51 -3.89 -3.60 -5.37
N PHE A 52 -3.76 -4.78 -6.00
CA PHE A 52 -4.74 -5.85 -5.89
C PHE A 52 -4.98 -6.22 -4.42
N LYS A 53 -6.27 -6.37 -4.07
CA LYS A 53 -6.71 -6.82 -2.75
C LYS A 53 -7.28 -8.22 -2.82
N ASP A 54 -6.86 -9.09 -1.92
CA ASP A 54 -7.49 -10.39 -1.74
C ASP A 54 -8.82 -10.31 -0.96
N GLY A 55 -9.40 -11.47 -0.66
CA GLY A 55 -10.64 -11.56 0.13
C GLY A 55 -10.55 -11.01 1.56
N LEU A 56 -9.35 -10.76 2.09
CA LEU A 56 -9.12 -10.09 3.37
C LEU A 56 -8.90 -8.58 3.22
N GLY A 57 -8.92 -8.07 1.99
CA GLY A 57 -8.59 -6.70 1.66
C GLY A 57 -7.09 -6.42 1.70
N ASN A 58 -6.24 -7.43 1.88
CA ASN A 58 -4.79 -7.24 1.96
C ASN A 58 -4.21 -7.12 0.56
N THR A 59 -3.31 -6.17 0.40
CA THR A 59 -2.46 -6.00 -0.79
C THR A 59 -1.14 -6.75 -0.62
N ALA A 60 -0.32 -6.76 -1.68
CA ALA A 60 1.05 -7.27 -1.61
C ALA A 60 1.85 -6.53 -0.53
N LEU A 61 1.68 -5.21 -0.42
CA LEU A 61 2.39 -4.41 0.57
C LEU A 61 2.02 -4.80 2.01
N HIS A 62 0.74 -5.10 2.29
CA HIS A 62 0.35 -5.64 3.59
C HIS A 62 1.09 -6.93 3.91
N TYR A 63 1.19 -7.84 2.93
CA TYR A 63 1.85 -9.11 3.14
C TYR A 63 3.36 -8.97 3.30
N ALA A 64 4.01 -8.11 2.52
CA ALA A 64 5.44 -7.86 2.66
C ALA A 64 5.78 -7.36 4.08
N VAL A 65 4.94 -6.49 4.64
CA VAL A 65 5.06 -6.03 6.04
C VAL A 65 4.80 -7.15 7.04
N ILE A 66 3.69 -7.89 6.92
CA ILE A 66 3.29 -8.93 7.88
C ILE A 66 4.29 -10.09 7.91
N TYR A 67 4.85 -10.46 6.76
CA TYR A 67 5.77 -11.58 6.61
C TYR A 67 7.25 -11.18 6.69
N LEU A 68 7.55 -9.89 6.95
CA LEU A 68 8.90 -9.34 7.03
C LEU A 68 9.73 -9.68 5.77
N SER A 69 9.19 -9.32 4.62
CA SER A 69 9.77 -9.58 3.29
C SER A 69 10.44 -8.32 2.75
N PRO A 70 11.67 -7.98 3.19
CA PRO A 70 12.31 -6.71 2.86
C PRO A 70 12.57 -6.54 1.37
N THR A 71 12.91 -7.62 0.64
CA THR A 71 13.23 -7.53 -0.78
C THR A 71 12.00 -7.13 -1.59
N VAL A 72 10.90 -7.83 -1.38
CA VAL A 72 9.64 -7.53 -2.07
C VAL A 72 8.99 -6.26 -1.54
N LEU A 73 9.19 -5.91 -0.26
CA LEU A 73 8.76 -4.63 0.30
C LEU A 73 9.35 -3.47 -0.50
N GLU A 74 10.67 -3.40 -0.62
CA GLU A 74 11.34 -2.30 -1.33
C GLU A 74 10.92 -2.26 -2.81
N LEU A 75 10.84 -3.42 -3.49
CA LEU A 75 10.33 -3.48 -4.86
C LEU A 75 8.91 -2.91 -5.02
N ILE A 76 8.01 -3.18 -4.07
CA ILE A 76 6.65 -2.62 -4.10
C ILE A 76 6.68 -1.12 -3.84
N LEU A 77 7.48 -0.63 -2.90
CA LEU A 77 7.57 0.80 -2.56
C LEU A 77 8.18 1.64 -3.69
N GLU A 78 9.09 1.06 -4.48
CA GLU A 78 9.68 1.70 -5.64
C GLU A 78 8.80 1.58 -6.91
N HIS A 79 7.79 0.72 -6.90
CA HIS A 79 6.94 0.47 -8.06
C HIS A 79 6.00 1.65 -8.35
N GLU A 80 5.98 2.12 -9.60
CA GLU A 80 5.10 3.21 -10.03
C GLU A 80 3.62 2.86 -9.78
N GLY A 81 2.89 3.77 -9.14
CA GLY A 81 1.47 3.60 -8.85
C GLY A 81 1.14 2.66 -7.69
N ALA A 82 2.14 2.17 -6.94
CA ALA A 82 1.90 1.50 -5.67
C ALA A 82 1.27 2.48 -4.66
N ASP A 83 0.07 2.15 -4.17
CA ASP A 83 -0.62 2.92 -3.14
C ASP A 83 -0.27 2.35 -1.76
N VAL A 84 0.50 3.13 -1.00
CA VAL A 84 1.02 2.77 0.32
C VAL A 84 -0.02 2.81 1.44
N ASP A 85 -1.19 3.38 1.18
CA ASP A 85 -2.20 3.74 2.19
C ASP A 85 -3.50 2.93 2.08
N LEU A 86 -3.56 1.97 1.17
CA LEU A 86 -4.70 1.09 1.03
C LEU A 86 -5.03 0.39 2.34
N ILE A 87 -6.29 0.43 2.74
CA ILE A 87 -6.77 -0.25 3.95
C ILE A 87 -7.28 -1.67 3.66
N ASN A 88 -6.98 -2.63 4.53
CA ASN A 88 -7.58 -3.96 4.49
C ASN A 88 -8.98 -4.01 5.12
N ASN A 89 -9.58 -5.20 5.22
CA ASN A 89 -10.93 -5.38 5.80
C ASN A 89 -11.02 -5.04 7.30
N GLN A 90 -9.89 -4.82 7.99
CA GLN A 90 -9.85 -4.32 9.37
C GLN A 90 -9.65 -2.79 9.44
N GLY A 91 -9.56 -2.12 8.29
CA GLY A 91 -9.21 -0.70 8.20
C GLY A 91 -7.73 -0.43 8.43
N LEU A 92 -6.88 -1.46 8.48
CA LEU A 92 -5.45 -1.30 8.70
C LEU A 92 -4.78 -0.96 7.37
N THR A 93 -3.96 0.09 7.35
CA THR A 93 -2.97 0.33 6.29
C THR A 93 -1.74 -0.56 6.52
N PRO A 94 -0.83 -0.70 5.54
CA PRO A 94 0.47 -1.32 5.75
C PRO A 94 1.24 -0.72 6.94
N LEU A 95 1.15 0.60 7.15
CA LEU A 95 1.76 1.27 8.30
C LEU A 95 1.15 0.83 9.64
N HIS A 96 -0.17 0.58 9.71
CA HIS A 96 -0.77 -0.01 10.91
C HIS A 96 -0.25 -1.43 11.18
N CYS A 97 -0.13 -2.25 10.14
CA CYS A 97 0.42 -3.61 10.24
C CYS A 97 1.87 -3.59 10.74
N ALA A 98 2.68 -2.62 10.28
CA ALA A 98 4.08 -2.49 10.70
C ALA A 98 4.19 -2.31 12.22
N ILE A 99 3.33 -1.49 12.83
CA ILE A 99 3.34 -1.26 14.28
C ILE A 99 3.05 -2.53 15.10
N GLN A 100 2.34 -3.50 14.52
CA GLN A 100 2.01 -4.77 15.18
C GLN A 100 3.15 -5.81 15.13
N ILE A 101 4.22 -5.55 14.39
CA ILE A 101 5.41 -6.42 14.34
C ILE A 101 6.00 -6.54 15.75
N LYS A 102 6.29 -7.77 16.19
CA LYS A 102 6.78 -8.03 17.54
C LYS A 102 8.26 -7.71 17.69
N GLU A 103 9.02 -7.93 16.63
CA GLU A 103 10.45 -7.73 16.57
C GLU A 103 10.77 -6.23 16.47
N PRO A 104 11.43 -5.61 17.47
CA PRO A 104 11.60 -4.16 17.51
C PRO A 104 12.38 -3.58 16.33
N LYS A 105 13.44 -4.28 15.88
CA LYS A 105 14.30 -3.81 14.79
C LYS A 105 13.62 -3.89 13.41
N PRO A 106 13.05 -5.03 12.96
CA PRO A 106 12.28 -5.08 11.73
C PRO A 106 11.10 -4.11 11.73
N ARG A 107 10.40 -3.99 12.86
CA ARG A 107 9.31 -3.01 13.01
C ARG A 107 9.77 -1.58 12.71
N LEU A 108 10.86 -1.14 13.34
CA LEU A 108 11.40 0.20 13.13
C LEU A 108 11.86 0.41 11.68
N LEU A 109 12.56 -0.56 11.10
CA LEU A 109 13.03 -0.47 9.71
C LEU A 109 11.87 -0.36 8.72
N ILE A 110 10.92 -1.29 8.77
CA ILE A 110 9.76 -1.31 7.86
C ILE A 110 8.89 -0.07 8.04
N THR A 111 8.72 0.40 9.29
CA THR A 111 8.00 1.66 9.55
C THR A 111 8.70 2.82 8.85
N LYS A 112 10.03 2.92 8.91
CA LYS A 112 10.78 3.98 8.22
C LYS A 112 10.65 3.87 6.70
N SER A 113 10.81 2.69 6.10
CA SER A 113 10.63 2.51 4.65
C SER A 113 9.24 2.98 4.19
N LEU A 114 8.18 2.64 4.95
CA LEU A 114 6.82 3.09 4.64
C LEU A 114 6.65 4.61 4.76
N LEU A 115 7.25 5.24 5.78
CA LEU A 115 7.20 6.70 5.95
C LEU A 115 7.98 7.44 4.87
N GLU A 116 9.15 6.93 4.49
CA GLU A 116 9.97 7.45 3.38
C GLU A 116 9.25 7.33 2.04
N ALA A 117 8.42 6.28 1.87
CA ALA A 117 7.52 6.13 0.72
C ALA A 117 6.23 6.98 0.82
N GLY A 118 6.11 7.84 1.83
CA GLY A 118 5.02 8.80 1.95
C GLY A 118 3.75 8.31 2.62
N ALA A 119 3.78 7.20 3.37
CA ALA A 119 2.60 6.66 4.04
C ALA A 119 1.93 7.69 4.97
N ASP A 120 0.60 7.83 4.85
CA ASP A 120 -0.19 8.75 5.67
C ASP A 120 -0.31 8.21 7.11
N THR A 121 0.22 8.99 8.04
CA THR A 121 0.21 8.67 9.48
C THR A 121 -1.13 8.99 10.15
N ARG A 122 -2.08 9.61 9.44
CA ARG A 122 -3.34 10.14 9.95
C ARG A 122 -4.53 9.22 9.70
N ILE A 123 -4.38 8.22 8.81
CA ILE A 123 -5.44 7.25 8.53
C ILE A 123 -5.80 6.48 9.81
N LYS A 124 -7.11 6.31 10.03
CA LYS A 124 -7.63 5.61 11.19
C LYS A 124 -8.19 4.25 10.80
N ASN A 125 -7.85 3.24 11.58
CA ASN A 125 -8.44 1.91 11.45
C ASN A 125 -9.90 1.86 11.93
N LYS A 126 -10.53 0.68 11.86
CA LYS A 126 -11.92 0.49 12.33
C LYS A 126 -12.13 0.73 13.83
N HIS A 127 -11.06 0.77 14.62
CA HIS A 127 -11.08 1.14 16.04
C HIS A 127 -10.86 2.64 16.27
N ASN A 128 -10.84 3.45 15.20
CA ASN A 128 -10.58 4.89 15.24
C ASN A 128 -9.17 5.23 15.78
N GLN A 129 -8.21 4.33 15.58
CA GLN A 129 -6.82 4.47 16.00
C GLN A 129 -5.95 4.76 14.78
N ARG A 130 -5.05 5.74 14.90
CA ARG A 130 -3.93 5.95 13.98
C ARG A 130 -2.81 4.94 14.27
N PRO A 131 -1.81 4.77 13.38
CA PRO A 131 -0.66 3.91 13.67
C PRO A 131 0.05 4.25 14.99
N ILE A 132 0.23 5.54 15.29
CA ILE A 132 0.88 5.98 16.54
C ILE A 132 0.08 5.62 17.81
N ASP A 133 -1.25 5.54 17.71
CA ASP A 133 -2.14 5.20 18.82
C ASP A 133 -2.07 3.72 19.20
N MET A 134 -1.54 2.87 18.30
CA MET A 134 -1.34 1.45 18.53
C MET A 134 -0.02 1.13 19.28
N ILE A 135 0.89 2.10 19.39
CA ILE A 135 2.15 1.91 20.13
C ILE A 135 1.84 1.92 21.64
N PRO A 136 2.27 0.91 22.43
CA PRO A 136 2.06 0.88 23.88
C PRO A 136 2.68 2.08 24.61
N THR A 137 1.89 2.77 25.45
CA THR A 137 2.34 3.96 26.22
C THR A 137 2.83 3.64 27.63
N ALA A 138 2.79 2.36 28.03
CA ALA A 138 3.13 1.95 29.39
C ALA A 138 4.63 2.11 29.65
N VAL A 139 4.98 3.10 30.47
CA VAL A 139 6.34 3.49 30.86
C VAL A 139 7.16 2.32 31.45
N SER A 140 6.49 1.29 32.00
CA SER A 140 7.16 0.11 32.57
C SER A 140 7.83 -0.79 31.53
N ASN A 141 7.49 -0.66 30.23
CA ASN A 141 7.99 -1.50 29.14
C ASN A 141 8.53 -0.68 27.95
N GLU A 142 8.93 0.59 28.16
CA GLU A 142 9.43 1.44 27.08
C GLU A 142 10.78 0.91 26.57
N ILE A 143 10.73 0.20 25.45
CA ILE A 143 11.94 -0.19 24.71
C ILE A 143 12.41 0.98 23.84
N PRO A 144 13.73 1.15 23.63
CA PRO A 144 14.27 2.28 22.87
C PRO A 144 13.63 2.46 21.49
N GLU A 145 13.31 1.36 20.81
CA GLU A 145 12.69 1.35 19.49
C GLU A 145 11.24 1.90 19.52
N ASP A 146 10.48 1.73 20.60
CA ASP A 146 9.13 2.33 20.71
C ASP A 146 9.21 3.86 20.78
N ARG A 147 10.22 4.38 21.49
CA ARG A 147 10.49 5.83 21.55
C ARG A 147 10.88 6.36 20.18
N GLU A 148 11.72 5.63 19.44
CA GLU A 148 12.13 6.00 18.10
C GLU A 148 10.98 5.93 17.09
N LEU A 149 10.14 4.89 17.15
CA LEU A 149 8.93 4.76 16.33
C LEU A 149 7.98 5.94 16.52
N ARG A 150 7.71 6.31 17.78
CA ARG A 150 6.88 7.49 18.09
C ARG A 150 7.47 8.78 17.55
N LYS A 151 8.79 8.91 17.63
CA LYS A 151 9.50 10.08 17.11
C LYS A 151 9.34 10.15 15.59
N ALA A 152 9.64 9.06 14.88
CA ALA A 152 9.54 8.99 13.42
C ALA A 152 8.13 9.31 12.92
N LEU A 153 7.09 8.74 13.55
CA LEU A 153 5.69 9.02 13.16
C LEU A 153 5.28 10.48 13.39
N LYS A 154 5.78 11.12 14.45
CA LYS A 154 5.49 12.55 14.72
C LYS A 154 6.25 13.47 13.78
N GLU A 155 7.48 13.12 13.42
CA GLU A 155 8.28 13.88 12.45
C GLU A 155 7.60 13.81 11.08
N ALA A 156 7.22 12.62 10.61
CA ALA A 156 6.48 12.46 9.37
C ALA A 156 5.13 13.21 9.38
N GLU A 157 4.39 13.18 10.50
CA GLU A 157 3.14 13.96 10.62
C GLU A 157 3.38 15.48 10.50
N ALA A 158 4.45 16.00 11.10
CA ALA A 158 4.79 17.42 11.03
C ALA A 158 5.24 17.84 9.62
N GLU A 159 6.00 16.99 8.92
CA GLU A 159 6.40 17.21 7.53
C GLU A 159 5.18 17.25 6.60
N GLN A 160 4.19 16.39 6.85
CA GLN A 160 2.90 16.39 6.16
C GLN A 160 2.05 17.65 6.42
N GLU A 161 2.25 18.38 7.54
CA GLU A 161 1.57 19.67 7.81
C GLU A 161 2.22 20.83 7.05
N ILE A 162 3.56 20.85 6.96
CA ILE A 162 4.29 21.98 6.36
C ILE A 162 4.09 22.06 4.84
N GLY A 163 3.89 20.93 4.16
CA GLY A 163 3.62 20.90 2.72
C GLY A 163 2.31 21.58 2.30
N GLU A 164 1.34 21.73 3.21
CA GLU A 164 0.05 22.38 2.90
C GLU A 164 0.14 23.91 2.94
N ASP A 165 1.08 24.49 3.71
CA ASP A 165 1.19 25.94 3.92
C ASP A 165 2.02 26.68 2.85
N GLU A 166 2.89 25.99 2.08
CA GLU A 166 3.74 26.64 1.06
C GLU A 166 3.07 26.81 -0.32
N ILE A 167 1.91 26.20 -0.56
CA ILE A 167 1.21 26.28 -1.86
C ILE A 167 0.34 27.56 -1.98
N ALA A 168 0.10 28.27 -0.87
CA ALA A 168 -0.87 29.37 -0.81
C ALA A 168 -0.35 30.77 -1.20
N LYS A 169 0.81 30.92 -1.87
CA LYS A 169 1.44 32.24 -2.09
C LYS A 169 1.74 32.68 -3.52
N ASP A 170 1.49 31.86 -4.55
CA ASP A 170 1.87 32.21 -5.94
C ASP A 170 0.70 32.59 -6.87
N GLU A 171 -0.50 32.79 -6.35
CA GLU A 171 -1.60 33.38 -7.12
C GLU A 171 -1.98 34.71 -6.49
N PHE A 172 -1.42 35.82 -6.97
CA PHE A 172 -2.01 37.18 -7.06
C PHE A 172 -0.86 38.16 -7.28
N ASP A 173 -0.60 38.53 -8.53
CA ASP A 173 -0.26 39.90 -8.95
C ASP A 173 -0.07 39.93 -10.48
N ASP A 174 -1.11 39.53 -11.22
CA ASP A 174 -1.28 39.88 -12.63
C ASP A 174 -2.61 40.62 -12.75
N ASP A 175 -2.63 41.91 -12.41
CA ASP A 175 -3.61 42.88 -12.93
C ASP A 175 -3.21 44.30 -12.50
N ASP A 176 -2.26 44.90 -13.22
CA ASP A 176 -2.13 46.36 -13.28
C ASP A 176 -1.76 46.78 -14.71
N VAL A 177 -2.64 46.48 -15.66
CA VAL A 177 -2.68 47.11 -16.99
C VAL A 177 -3.56 48.36 -16.90
N ALA A 178 -3.02 49.42 -16.30
CA ALA A 178 -3.58 50.76 -16.46
C ALA A 178 -2.97 51.39 -17.72
N SER A 179 -3.71 51.29 -18.83
CA SER A 179 -3.54 52.16 -19.99
C SER A 179 -3.90 53.59 -19.59
N GLU A 180 -2.91 54.48 -19.49
CA GLU A 180 -3.16 55.93 -19.50
C GLU A 180 -3.09 56.44 -20.96
N ASP A 181 -4.24 56.89 -21.44
CA ASP A 181 -4.41 57.72 -22.62
C ASP A 181 -3.77 59.11 -22.38
N ASP A 182 -2.90 59.56 -23.30
CA ASP A 182 -2.81 60.94 -23.82
C ASP A 182 -1.88 61.05 -25.05
#